data_AF-A0A285PY79-F1
#
_entry.id   AF-A0A285PY79-F1
#
_cell.length_a   1.000
_cell.length_b   1.000
_cell.length_c   1.000
_cell.angle_alpha   90.00
_cell.angle_beta   90.00
_cell.angle_gamma   90.00
#
_symmetry.space_group_name_H-M   'P 1'
#
loop_
_entity.id
_entity.type
_entity.pdbx_description
1 polymer ?
#
loop_
_entity_poly.entity_id
_entity_poly.type
_entity_poly.pdbx_seq_one_letter_code
_entity_poly.pdbx_strand_id
1 'polypeptide(L)'
;MLNTRELLRQVGSLPLDARLEDIKELADVVWYQGYFPTKTDLELLRPRLSREGFQRLLCVLELLSQYPVCPREGARHLQELTLYFHRLLLGGGGPLGQGRYSPSKRWQINDQTSALRKALLPIQTRTYADSTGKRHGLSA
;
A
#
# COMPACT_ATOMS: atom_id res chain seq x y z
N MET A 1 -0.75 -15.57 14.42
CA MET A 1 -1.45 -14.78 13.37
C MET A 1 -1.19 -13.33 13.66
N LEU A 2 -0.42 -12.63 12.82
CA LEU A 2 -0.29 -11.18 12.95
C LEU A 2 -1.68 -10.55 12.78
N ASN A 3 -2.02 -9.64 13.69
CA ASN A 3 -3.25 -8.87 13.57
C ASN A 3 -3.05 -7.86 12.44
N THR A 4 -3.60 -8.15 11.26
CA THR A 4 -3.37 -7.32 10.07
C THR A 4 -3.78 -5.87 10.26
N ARG A 5 -4.73 -5.58 11.16
CA ARG A 5 -5.09 -4.19 11.53
C ARG A 5 -3.98 -3.50 12.30
N GLU A 6 -3.27 -4.22 13.16
CA GLU A 6 -2.12 -3.69 13.87
C GLU A 6 -0.94 -3.43 12.91
N LEU A 7 -0.73 -4.32 11.93
CA LEU A 7 0.26 -4.11 10.87
C LEU A 7 -0.04 -2.85 10.04
N LEU A 8 -1.31 -2.67 9.61
CA LEU A 8 -1.74 -1.45 8.92
C LEU A 8 -1.51 -0.19 9.77
N ARG A 9 -1.76 -0.27 11.09
CA ARG A 9 -1.49 0.84 12.01
C ARG A 9 0.00 1.16 12.08
N GLN A 10 0.85 0.14 12.19
CA GLN A 10 2.30 0.30 12.29
C GLN A 10 2.87 0.96 11.03
N VAL A 11 2.45 0.50 9.84
CA VAL A 11 2.84 1.08 8.55
C VAL A 11 2.54 2.58 8.46
N GLY A 12 1.40 3.04 8.99
CA GLY A 12 1.06 4.46 9.00
C GLY A 12 1.71 5.27 10.14
N SER A 13 2.26 4.63 11.16
CA SER A 13 2.62 5.30 12.42
C SER A 13 3.90 6.13 12.38
N LEU A 14 4.82 5.82 11.46
CA LEU A 14 6.15 6.44 11.35
C LEU A 14 6.49 6.71 9.88
N PRO A 15 7.56 7.49 9.60
CA PRO A 15 8.08 7.67 8.25
C PRO A 15 8.34 6.34 7.52
N LEU A 16 8.21 6.35 6.19
CA LEU A 16 8.21 5.12 5.37
C LEU A 16 9.54 4.34 5.45
N ASP A 17 10.65 5.04 5.60
CA ASP A 17 11.99 4.48 5.76
C ASP A 17 12.21 3.84 7.13
N ALA A 18 11.50 4.29 8.17
CA ALA A 18 11.52 3.69 9.50
C ALA A 18 10.64 2.43 9.62
N ARG A 19 9.79 2.16 8.63
CA ARG A 19 8.79 1.06 8.64
C ARG A 19 8.99 0.06 7.50
N LEU A 20 10.20 -0.05 6.96
CA LEU A 20 10.47 -0.90 5.79
C LEU A 20 10.09 -2.36 6.02
N GLU A 21 10.38 -2.94 7.19
CA GLU A 21 10.05 -4.33 7.49
C GLU A 21 8.53 -4.54 7.62
N ASP A 22 7.83 -3.64 8.32
CA ASP A 22 6.36 -3.69 8.41
C ASP A 22 5.69 -3.53 7.04
N ILE A 23 6.27 -2.69 6.16
CA ILE A 23 5.76 -2.51 4.79
C ILE A 23 6.05 -3.74 3.93
N LYS A 24 7.21 -4.40 4.08
CA LYS A 24 7.50 -5.67 3.41
C LYS A 24 6.52 -6.74 3.84
N GLU A 25 6.25 -6.84 5.14
CA GLU A 25 5.27 -7.79 5.66
C GLU A 25 3.87 -7.51 5.11
N LEU A 26 3.46 -6.24 5.06
CA LEU A 26 2.19 -5.86 4.44
C LEU A 26 2.16 -6.21 2.95
N ALA A 27 3.25 -5.98 2.22
CA ALA A 27 3.37 -6.35 0.82
C ALA A 27 3.21 -7.86 0.64
N ASP A 28 3.81 -8.65 1.52
CA ASP A 28 3.73 -10.10 1.50
C ASP A 28 2.30 -10.61 1.69
N VAL A 29 1.62 -10.03 2.68
CA VAL A 29 0.23 -10.32 3.02
C VAL A 29 -0.71 -9.93 1.87
N VAL A 30 -0.47 -8.79 1.24
CA VAL A 30 -1.28 -8.27 0.11
C VAL A 30 -1.05 -9.03 -1.19
N TRP A 31 0.20 -9.31 -1.54
CA TRP A 31 0.54 -9.90 -2.84
C TRP A 31 0.39 -11.41 -2.86
N TYR A 32 0.67 -12.07 -1.74
CA TYR A 32 0.76 -13.53 -1.69
C TYR A 32 -0.31 -14.14 -0.81
N GLN A 33 -0.70 -13.51 0.30
CA GLN A 33 -1.65 -14.12 1.23
C GLN A 33 -3.13 -13.85 0.91
N GLY A 34 -3.42 -13.08 -0.14
CA GLY A 34 -4.78 -12.80 -0.60
C GLY A 34 -5.56 -11.87 0.32
N TYR A 35 -4.87 -11.15 1.21
CA TYR A 35 -5.49 -10.16 2.08
C TYR A 35 -5.58 -8.81 1.38
N PHE A 36 -6.75 -8.18 1.44
CA PHE A 36 -6.94 -6.80 1.00
C PHE A 36 -7.66 -6.02 2.10
N PRO A 37 -7.12 -4.89 2.58
CA PRO A 37 -7.80 -4.04 3.55
C PRO A 37 -9.17 -3.63 3.03
N THR A 38 -10.18 -3.68 3.89
CA THR A 38 -11.51 -3.20 3.54
C THR A 38 -11.67 -1.71 3.87
N LYS A 39 -12.72 -1.09 3.32
CA LYS A 39 -13.14 0.24 3.75
C LYS A 39 -13.34 0.32 5.27
N THR A 40 -14.00 -0.69 5.84
CA THR A 40 -14.24 -0.79 7.28
C THR A 40 -12.93 -0.83 8.08
N ASP A 41 -11.93 -1.60 7.62
CA ASP A 41 -10.62 -1.64 8.32
C ASP A 41 -9.96 -0.26 8.35
N LEU A 42 -9.99 0.47 7.23
CA LEU A 42 -9.39 1.80 7.14
C LEU A 42 -10.20 2.86 7.90
N GLU A 43 -11.53 2.78 7.93
CA GLU A 43 -12.38 3.66 8.73
C GLU A 43 -12.14 3.48 10.24
N LEU A 44 -11.93 2.24 10.70
CA LEU A 44 -11.59 1.95 12.09
C LEU A 44 -10.18 2.41 12.47
N LEU A 45 -9.24 2.42 11.52
CA LEU A 45 -7.86 2.87 11.73
C LEU A 45 -7.72 4.39 11.66
N ARG A 46 -8.54 5.06 10.84
CA ARG A 46 -8.49 6.51 10.66
C ARG A 46 -8.47 7.33 11.96
N PRO A 47 -9.32 7.09 12.97
CA PRO A 47 -9.26 7.85 14.24
C PRO A 47 -8.07 7.47 15.12
N ARG A 48 -7.34 6.39 14.81
CA ARG A 48 -6.19 5.90 15.59
C ARG A 48 -4.84 6.37 15.07
N LEU A 49 -4.82 7.04 13.92
CA LEU A 49 -3.62 7.59 13.29
C LEU A 49 -3.72 9.11 13.21
N SER A 50 -2.57 9.78 13.18
CA SER A 50 -2.55 11.17 12.74
C SER A 50 -3.01 11.27 11.29
N ARG A 51 -3.47 12.46 10.87
CA ARG A 51 -3.86 12.69 9.46
C ARG A 51 -2.76 12.26 8.50
N GLU A 52 -1.52 12.69 8.76
CA GLU A 52 -0.36 12.33 7.96
C GLU A 52 -0.08 10.83 8.02
N GLY A 53 -0.19 10.19 9.18
CA GLY A 53 0.00 8.75 9.32
C GLY A 53 -1.02 7.92 8.53
N PHE A 54 -2.27 8.38 8.47
CA PHE A 54 -3.29 7.75 7.63
C PHE A 54 -3.01 7.98 6.13
N GLN A 55 -2.51 9.16 5.74
CA GLN A 55 -2.06 9.43 4.37
C GLN A 55 -0.86 8.57 3.97
N ARG A 56 0.08 8.30 4.90
CA ARG A 56 1.20 7.36 4.68
C ARG A 56 0.70 5.95 4.42
N LEU A 57 -0.22 5.46 5.24
CA LEU A 57 -0.84 4.15 5.03
C LEU A 57 -1.49 4.06 3.65
N LEU A 58 -2.28 5.07 3.26
CA LEU A 58 -2.94 5.12 1.95
C LEU A 58 -1.92 5.19 0.79
N CYS A 59 -0.83 5.95 0.98
CA CYS A 59 0.28 6.02 0.02
C CYS A 59 0.94 4.64 -0.18
N VAL A 60 1.16 3.89 0.91
CA VAL A 60 1.73 2.53 0.82
C VAL A 60 0.78 1.60 0.09
N LEU A 61 -0.50 1.55 0.46
CA LEU A 61 -1.49 0.70 -0.20
C LEU A 61 -1.61 0.99 -1.69
N GLU A 62 -1.63 2.27 -2.06
CA GLU A 62 -1.65 2.68 -3.45
C GLU A 62 -0.38 2.26 -4.18
N LEU A 63 0.79 2.42 -3.55
CA LEU A 63 2.06 1.97 -4.11
C LEU A 63 2.07 0.46 -4.35
N LEU A 64 1.63 -0.34 -3.38
CA LEU A 64 1.59 -1.80 -3.48
C LEU A 64 0.68 -2.28 -4.62
N SER A 65 -0.39 -1.55 -4.92
CA SER A 65 -1.31 -1.85 -6.03
C SER A 65 -0.73 -1.65 -7.44
N GLN A 66 0.41 -0.95 -7.56
CA GLN A 66 1.03 -0.63 -8.86
C GLN A 66 2.04 -1.68 -9.32
N TYR A 67 2.44 -2.62 -8.45
CA TYR A 67 3.43 -3.61 -8.82
C TYR A 67 2.79 -4.77 -9.58
N PRO A 68 3.44 -5.29 -10.65
CA PRO A 68 2.92 -6.42 -11.42
C PRO A 68 2.66 -7.70 -10.62
N VAL A 69 3.35 -7.84 -9.48
CA VAL A 69 3.19 -9.00 -8.59
C VAL A 69 1.89 -8.97 -7.79
N CYS A 70 1.25 -7.81 -7.65
CA CYS A 70 -0.04 -7.68 -7.01
C CYS A 70 -1.12 -8.39 -7.85
N PRO A 71 -1.92 -9.30 -7.28
CA PRO A 71 -3.04 -9.91 -8.00
C PRO A 71 -3.98 -8.86 -8.58
N ARG A 72 -4.45 -9.05 -9.81
CA ARG A 72 -5.28 -8.07 -10.53
C ARG A 72 -6.50 -7.58 -9.74
N GLU A 73 -7.19 -8.51 -9.06
CA GLU A 73 -8.33 -8.19 -8.21
C GLU A 73 -7.91 -7.32 -7.01
N GLY A 74 -6.82 -7.71 -6.34
CA GLY A 74 -6.23 -6.96 -5.24
C GLY A 74 -5.79 -5.56 -5.63
N ALA A 75 -5.09 -5.43 -6.75
CA ALA A 75 -4.65 -4.15 -7.29
C ALA A 75 -5.85 -3.22 -7.55
N ARG A 76 -6.89 -3.73 -8.21
CA ARG A 76 -8.12 -2.98 -8.48
C ARG A 76 -8.80 -2.53 -7.18
N HIS A 77 -8.96 -3.44 -6.23
CA HIS A 77 -9.58 -3.14 -4.93
C HIS A 77 -8.82 -2.05 -4.17
N LEU A 78 -7.50 -2.15 -4.10
CA LEU A 78 -6.66 -1.14 -3.46
C LEU A 78 -6.73 0.22 -4.16
N GLN A 79 -6.80 0.25 -5.48
CA GLN A 79 -6.93 1.49 -6.26
C GLN A 79 -8.29 2.17 -6.03
N GLU A 80 -9.37 1.40 -6.02
CA GLU A 80 -10.72 1.91 -5.73
C GLU A 80 -10.80 2.45 -4.28
N LEU A 81 -10.22 1.70 -3.33
CA LEU A 81 -10.18 2.07 -1.92
C LEU A 81 -9.37 3.35 -1.67
N THR A 82 -8.17 3.44 -2.24
CA THR A 82 -7.31 4.62 -2.10
C THR A 82 -7.90 5.84 -2.81
N LEU A 83 -8.57 5.65 -3.96
CA LEU A 83 -9.33 6.70 -4.62
C LEU A 83 -10.50 7.21 -3.78
N TYR A 84 -11.24 6.32 -3.11
CA TYR A 84 -12.32 6.70 -2.20
C TYR A 84 -11.81 7.62 -1.08
N PHE A 85 -10.76 7.21 -0.37
CA PHE A 85 -10.20 8.01 0.71
C PHE A 85 -9.53 9.29 0.22
N HIS A 86 -8.96 9.28 -0.99
CA HIS A 86 -8.42 10.50 -1.57
C HIS A 86 -9.51 11.56 -1.74
N ARG A 87 -10.65 11.17 -2.33
CA ARG A 87 -11.82 12.06 -2.49
C ARG A 87 -12.34 12.55 -1.14
N LEU A 88 -12.36 11.68 -0.13
CA LEU A 88 -12.85 11.99 1.20
C LEU A 88 -11.95 12.96 1.97
N LEU A 89 -10.63 12.84 1.84
CA LEU A 89 -9.65 13.58 2.66
C LEU A 89 -9.12 14.84 2.00
N LEU A 90 -8.92 14.80 0.68
CA LEU A 90 -8.30 15.87 -0.10
C LEU A 90 -9.30 16.54 -1.06
N GLY A 91 -10.55 16.07 -1.05
CA GLY A 91 -11.59 16.51 -1.97
C GLY A 91 -11.45 15.90 -3.37
N GLY A 92 -12.32 16.34 -4.28
CA GLY A 92 -12.23 16.02 -5.70
C GLY A 92 -11.04 16.73 -6.35
N GLY A 93 -9.83 16.19 -6.17
CA GLY A 93 -8.67 16.61 -6.94
C GLY A 93 -8.88 16.27 -8.42
N GLY A 94 -8.74 17.28 -9.28
CA GLY A 94 -8.82 17.15 -10.73
C GLY A 94 -7.81 16.15 -11.32
N PRO A 95 -7.84 15.93 -12.65
CA PRO A 95 -7.01 14.91 -13.30
C PRO A 95 -5.55 15.01 -12.87
N LEU A 96 -4.92 13.84 -12.69
CA LEU A 96 -3.50 13.72 -12.34
C LEU A 96 -2.70 14.70 -13.22
N GLY A 97 -2.01 15.66 -12.58
CA GLY A 97 -1.22 16.66 -13.29
C GLY A 97 -0.25 15.97 -14.26
N GLN A 98 -0.08 16.54 -15.46
CA GLN A 98 0.81 15.99 -16.48
C GLN A 98 2.23 15.82 -15.90
N GLY A 99 2.68 14.57 -15.78
CA GLY A 99 3.95 14.21 -15.16
C GLY A 99 4.02 12.75 -14.72
N ARG A 100 5.19 12.31 -14.24
CA ARG A 100 5.35 10.96 -13.69
C ARG A 100 4.53 10.84 -12.41
N TYR A 101 3.69 9.81 -12.37
CA TYR A 101 2.84 9.51 -11.24
C TYR A 101 3.67 9.25 -9.96
N SER A 102 3.28 9.86 -8.83
CA SER A 102 3.98 9.74 -7.55
C SER A 102 2.95 9.65 -6.41
N PRO A 103 2.84 8.48 -5.73
CA PRO A 103 1.94 8.31 -4.60
C PRO A 103 2.21 9.30 -3.46
N SER A 104 3.47 9.54 -3.09
CA SER A 104 3.79 10.47 -2.00
C SER A 104 3.36 11.91 -2.31
N LYS A 105 3.52 12.36 -3.56
CA LYS A 105 2.99 13.66 -4.02
C LYS A 105 1.46 13.70 -3.97
N ARG A 106 0.79 12.65 -4.45
CA ARG A 106 -0.68 12.56 -4.43
C ARG A 106 -1.23 12.66 -3.00
N TRP A 107 -0.57 11.98 -2.06
CA TRP A 107 -0.98 11.96 -0.66
C TRP A 107 -0.45 13.14 0.16
N GLN A 108 0.29 14.06 -0.46
CA GLN A 108 0.85 15.26 0.19
C GLN A 108 1.73 14.91 1.41
N ILE A 109 2.52 13.84 1.31
CA ILE A 109 3.49 13.43 2.34
C ILE A 109 4.91 13.71 1.87
N ASN A 110 5.79 14.07 2.80
CA ASN A 110 7.20 14.37 2.50
C ASN A 110 8.08 13.11 2.44
N ASP A 111 7.53 11.94 2.75
CA ASP A 111 8.26 10.69 2.76
C ASP A 111 8.79 10.29 1.37
N GLN A 112 10.02 9.82 1.35
CA GLN A 112 10.66 9.32 0.13
C GLN A 112 10.25 7.87 -0.13
N THR A 113 9.62 7.62 -1.28
CA THR A 113 9.25 6.25 -1.69
C THR A 113 10.41 5.48 -2.34
N SER A 114 11.56 6.12 -2.59
CA SER A 114 12.70 5.50 -3.28
C SER A 114 13.33 4.36 -2.48
N ALA A 115 13.58 4.57 -1.18
CA ALA A 115 14.09 3.55 -0.27
C ALA A 115 13.13 2.35 -0.20
N LEU A 116 11.83 2.64 -0.05
CA LEU A 116 10.78 1.63 -0.03
C LEU A 116 10.73 0.81 -1.33
N ARG A 117 10.71 1.48 -2.49
CA ARG A 117 10.74 0.81 -3.81
C ARG A 117 11.93 -0.15 -3.93
N LYS A 118 13.11 0.28 -3.47
CA LYS A 118 14.34 -0.53 -3.48
C LYS A 118 14.23 -1.73 -2.54
N ALA A 119 13.69 -1.53 -1.35
CA ALA A 119 13.50 -2.58 -0.34
C ALA A 119 12.50 -3.65 -0.78
N LEU A 120 11.52 -3.30 -1.62
CA LEU A 120 10.52 -4.23 -2.16
C LEU A 120 11.02 -5.03 -3.37
N LEU A 121 12.15 -4.68 -4.00
CA LEU A 121 12.62 -5.37 -5.21
C LEU A 121 12.83 -6.89 -5.03
N PRO A 122 13.46 -7.38 -3.94
CA PRO A 122 13.73 -8.81 -3.79
C PRO A 122 12.47 -9.67 -3.75
N ILE A 123 11.39 -9.13 -3.20
CA ILE A 123 10.10 -9.80 -3.03
C ILE A 123 9.15 -9.58 -4.21
N GLN A 124 9.60 -8.93 -5.29
CA GLN A 124 8.84 -8.81 -6.56
C GLN A 124 9.25 -9.87 -7.59
N THR A 125 10.14 -10.78 -7.22
CA THR A 125 10.71 -11.77 -8.16
C THR A 125 9.79 -12.97 -8.31
N ARG A 126 9.84 -13.61 -9.49
CA ARG A 126 9.13 -14.88 -9.72
C ARG A 126 9.60 -15.96 -8.75
N THR A 127 10.90 -16.06 -8.48
CA THR A 127 11.46 -17.04 -7.52
C THR A 127 10.86 -16.88 -6.13
N TYR A 128 10.75 -15.64 -5.65
CA TYR A 128 10.09 -15.38 -4.37
C TYR A 128 8.62 -15.77 -4.43
N ALA A 129 7.92 -15.35 -5.49
CA ALA A 129 6.51 -15.64 -5.69
C ALA A 129 6.20 -17.15 -5.68
N ASP A 130 6.99 -17.93 -6.42
CA ASP A 130 6.89 -19.39 -6.48
C ASP A 130 7.15 -20.02 -5.09
N SER A 131 8.08 -19.46 -4.30
CA SER A 131 8.36 -19.93 -2.94
C SER A 131 7.20 -19.73 -1.95
N THR A 132 6.29 -18.78 -2.22
CA THR A 132 5.12 -18.55 -1.35
C THR A 132 4.00 -19.57 -1.59
N GLY A 133 4.01 -20.31 -2.70
CA GLY A 133 3.01 -21.33 -3.03
C GLY A 133 1.57 -20.81 -3.20
N LYS A 134 1.37 -19.50 -3.35
CA LYS A 134 0.05 -18.86 -3.44
C LYS A 134 -0.15 -18.13 -4.77
N ARG A 135 -1.40 -17.76 -5.11
CA ARG A 135 -1.74 -17.04 -6.34
C ARG A 135 -1.19 -15.61 -6.29
N HIS A 136 -0.41 -15.23 -7.30
CA HIS A 136 0.19 -13.90 -7.44
C HIS A 136 0.04 -13.36 -8.87
N GLY A 137 0.30 -12.07 -9.08
CA GLY A 137 0.17 -11.44 -10.41
C GLY A 137 1.17 -11.95 -11.46
N LEU A 138 2.23 -12.64 -11.02
CA LEU A 138 3.22 -13.29 -11.90
C LEU A 138 2.90 -14.76 -12.24
N SER A 139 1.83 -15.35 -11.69
CA SER A 139 1.44 -16.73 -11.99
C SER A 139 0.69 -16.72 -13.33
N ALA A 140 1.24 -17.36 -14.36
CA ALA A 140 0.60 -17.53 -15.67
C ALA A 140 -0.55 -18.53 -15.61
#